data_AF-A0A1L8DXZ2-F1
#
_entry.id   AF-A0A1L8DXZ2-F1
#
_cell.length_a   1.000
_cell.length_b   1.000
_cell.length_c   1.000
_cell.angle_alpha   90.00
_cell.angle_beta   90.00
_cell.angle_gamma   90.00
#
_symmetry.space_group_name_H-M   'P 1'
#
loop_
_entity.id
_entity.type
_entity.pdbx_description
1 polymer ?
#
loop_
_entity_poly.entity_id
_entity_poly.type
_entity_poly.pdbx_seq_one_letter_code
_entity_poly.pdbx_strand_id
1 'polypeptide(L)'
;MSSLTIHRIINNLFSSTVLPGLFVFAWLAGFISLATLKVCLVGFVIFFIILPLIFRFCVPLQRGILFLTFITYPPNIDFSRPEKYGLSGVRNLYVTHRDDEENVDINLGVWHILPGYVVRRLTHQLNVSADGAKNVSDSEAEILPAPVEDAINALAERYENVVSEDGKKEFFEEILSKVSGPVVLYLHGNTASRAAPHRVELFQVLQRMGYHVVALDYRGYGDSGRVQPTEMGVIRDALAVYEYIRNLTPNPIYLWGHSLGTGVSTHLLSVMRQKEIPGPPAVVLESPFNNIREEIREHPFSKFFRHLPWFDFTISDPMYRNSLRFESDVHIGEFSQPILILHAEDDLVVPFKLGYKLYRRALDVRKKSWGPVEFHRFEGSSHYGHKYICRAPNLPEIVRKFFDTYRNEEY
;
A
#
# COMPACT_ATOMS: atom_id res chain seq x y z
N MET A 1 37.31 2.21 19.28
CA MET A 1 36.73 2.14 17.91
C MET A 1 36.97 0.73 17.39
N SER A 2 35.94 0.00 16.94
CA SER A 2 36.11 -1.38 16.45
C SER A 2 36.82 -1.39 15.09
N SER A 3 37.55 -2.47 14.79
CA SER A 3 38.26 -2.65 13.50
C SER A 3 37.32 -2.51 12.29
N LEU A 4 36.05 -2.92 12.46
CA LEU A 4 34.98 -2.76 11.47
C LEU A 4 34.69 -1.28 11.13
N THR A 5 34.80 -0.38 12.12
CA THR A 5 34.58 1.06 11.93
C THR A 5 35.71 1.70 11.13
N ILE A 6 36.96 1.31 11.37
CA ILE A 6 38.13 1.84 10.66
C ILE A 6 38.13 1.36 9.21
N HIS A 7 37.86 0.07 8.97
CA HIS A 7 37.77 -0.46 7.61
C HIS A 7 36.65 0.21 6.79
N ARG A 8 35.50 0.46 7.42
CA ARG A 8 34.39 1.20 6.80
C ARG A 8 34.76 2.65 6.49
N ILE A 9 35.45 3.34 7.41
CA ILE A 9 35.93 4.71 7.18
C ILE A 9 36.91 4.75 6.01
N ILE A 10 37.87 3.82 5.94
CA ILE A 10 38.88 3.75 4.87
C ILE A 10 38.22 3.45 3.52
N ASN A 11 37.31 2.46 3.44
CA ASN A 11 36.58 2.16 2.21
C ASN A 11 35.70 3.33 1.75
N ASN A 12 35.11 4.08 2.69
CA ASN A 12 34.30 5.26 2.39
C ASN A 12 35.16 6.44 1.90
N LEU A 13 36.32 6.68 2.54
CA LEU A 13 37.27 7.70 2.10
C LEU A 13 37.80 7.37 0.70
N PHE A 14 38.16 6.11 0.47
CA PHE A 14 38.61 5.61 -0.82
C PHE A 14 37.52 5.77 -1.90
N SER A 15 36.29 5.31 -1.66
CA SER A 15 35.21 5.42 -2.65
C SER A 15 34.84 6.88 -2.98
N SER A 16 34.86 7.77 -1.99
CA SER A 16 34.57 9.21 -2.16
C SER A 16 35.69 10.00 -2.87
N THR A 17 36.91 9.47 -2.92
CA THR A 17 38.08 10.09 -3.56
C THR A 17 38.44 9.46 -4.90
N VAL A 18 38.08 8.18 -5.12
CA VAL A 18 38.35 7.46 -6.37
C VAL A 18 37.56 8.04 -7.54
N LEU A 19 36.27 8.38 -7.41
CA LEU A 19 35.51 8.93 -8.53
C LEU A 19 36.08 10.27 -9.04
N PRO A 20 36.32 11.27 -8.17
CA PRO A 20 37.01 12.51 -8.58
C PRO A 20 38.45 12.23 -9.07
N GLY A 21 39.15 11.31 -8.42
CA GLY A 21 40.50 10.89 -8.78
C GLY A 21 40.60 10.25 -10.17
N LEU A 22 39.57 9.51 -10.61
CA LEU A 22 39.48 8.92 -11.95
C LEU A 22 39.36 9.99 -13.03
N PHE A 23 38.58 11.05 -12.79
CA PHE A 23 38.50 12.17 -13.73
C PHE A 23 39.82 12.94 -13.81
N VAL A 24 40.46 13.20 -12.66
CA VAL A 24 41.76 13.86 -12.62
C VAL A 24 42.84 13.01 -13.31
N PHE A 25 42.85 11.70 -13.07
CA PHE A 25 43.75 10.77 -13.76
C PHE A 25 43.51 10.74 -15.27
N ALA A 26 42.25 10.65 -15.71
CA ALA A 26 41.91 10.67 -17.13
C ALA A 26 42.38 11.96 -17.82
N TRP A 27 42.32 13.09 -17.11
CA TRP A 27 42.86 14.36 -17.60
C TRP A 27 44.40 14.36 -17.64
N LEU A 28 45.06 13.92 -16.56
CA LEU A 28 46.53 13.83 -16.49
C LEU A 28 47.11 12.87 -17.54
N ALA A 29 46.38 11.80 -17.86
CA ALA A 29 46.73 10.83 -18.90
C ALA A 29 46.36 11.27 -20.33
N GLY A 30 45.75 12.46 -20.49
CA GLY A 30 45.39 13.02 -21.79
C GLY A 30 44.15 12.41 -22.45
N PHE A 31 43.39 11.57 -21.75
CA PHE A 31 42.16 10.96 -22.27
C PHE A 31 41.00 11.96 -22.36
N ILE A 32 40.99 13.00 -21.52
CA ILE A 32 39.95 14.04 -21.53
C ILE A 32 40.55 15.45 -21.49
N SER A 33 39.83 16.42 -22.04
CA SER A 33 40.23 17.84 -22.01
C SER A 33 40.04 18.46 -20.63
N LEU A 34 40.73 19.58 -20.36
CA LEU A 34 40.51 20.36 -19.14
C LEU A 34 39.06 20.86 -19.03
N ALA A 35 38.41 21.19 -20.15
CA ALA A 35 37.00 21.59 -20.17
C ALA A 35 36.09 20.43 -19.73
N THR A 36 36.35 19.22 -20.24
CA THR A 36 35.66 17.99 -19.85
C THR A 36 35.84 17.70 -18.37
N LEU A 37 37.06 17.80 -17.84
CA LEU A 37 37.34 17.63 -16.41
C LEU A 37 36.52 18.62 -15.56
N LYS A 38 36.49 19.91 -15.93
CA LYS A 38 35.70 20.93 -15.22
C LYS A 38 34.22 20.58 -15.20
N VAL A 39 33.66 20.16 -16.33
CA VAL A 39 32.25 19.74 -16.40
C VAL A 39 31.97 18.53 -15.52
N CYS A 40 32.84 17.50 -15.55
CA CYS A 40 32.71 16.32 -14.69
C CYS A 40 32.77 16.67 -13.20
N LEU A 41 33.69 17.55 -12.79
CA LEU A 41 33.81 18.00 -11.41
C LEU A 41 32.60 18.83 -10.95
N VAL A 42 32.10 19.74 -11.79
CA VAL A 42 30.88 20.49 -11.50
C VAL A 42 29.67 19.55 -11.36
N GLY A 43 29.51 18.60 -12.29
CA GLY A 43 28.47 17.58 -12.22
C GLY A 43 28.57 16.74 -10.94
N PHE A 44 29.78 16.37 -10.54
CA PHE A 44 30.02 15.66 -9.28
C PHE A 44 29.57 16.48 -8.06
N VAL A 45 29.96 17.76 -7.98
CA VAL A 45 29.54 18.64 -6.87
C VAL A 45 28.02 18.80 -6.83
N ILE A 46 27.38 19.01 -7.99
CA ILE A 46 25.92 19.14 -8.06
C ILE A 46 25.25 17.86 -7.53
N PHE A 47 25.66 16.70 -8.04
CA PHE A 47 24.95 15.44 -7.80
C PHE A 47 25.24 14.84 -6.42
N PHE A 48 26.47 14.94 -5.93
CA PHE A 48 26.90 14.29 -4.68
C PHE A 48 26.93 15.22 -3.46
N ILE A 49 26.88 16.54 -3.67
CA ILE A 49 26.90 17.53 -2.58
C ILE A 49 25.63 18.39 -2.59
N ILE A 50 25.36 19.11 -3.68
CA ILE A 50 24.25 20.09 -3.72
C ILE A 50 22.90 19.38 -3.62
N LEU A 51 22.62 18.37 -4.44
CA LEU A 51 21.33 17.66 -4.41
C LEU A 51 21.04 16.99 -3.05
N PRO A 52 21.97 16.26 -2.42
CA PRO A 52 21.74 15.71 -1.08
C PRO A 52 21.52 16.79 -0.01
N LEU A 53 22.18 17.94 -0.10
CA LEU A 53 21.94 19.06 0.82
C LEU A 53 20.57 19.71 0.59
N ILE A 54 20.14 19.88 -0.67
CA ILE A 54 18.78 20.33 -0.99
C ILE A 54 17.76 19.39 -0.39
N PHE A 55 17.92 18.07 -0.58
CA PHE A 55 17.04 17.08 0.02
C PHE A 55 16.99 17.20 1.54
N ARG A 56 18.15 17.34 2.21
CA ARG A 56 18.24 17.48 3.66
C ARG A 56 17.43 18.65 4.21
N PHE A 57 17.44 19.79 3.53
CA PHE A 57 16.80 21.01 4.04
C PHE A 57 15.40 21.26 3.48
N CYS A 58 14.97 20.55 2.45
CA CYS A 58 13.66 20.73 1.82
C CYS A 58 12.66 19.65 2.25
N VAL A 59 11.88 19.94 3.31
CA VAL A 59 10.80 19.06 3.82
C VAL A 59 9.77 18.69 2.75
N PRO A 60 9.28 19.62 1.90
CA PRO A 60 8.35 19.27 0.83
C PRO A 60 8.95 18.30 -0.19
N LEU A 61 10.25 18.42 -0.50
CA LEU A 61 10.94 17.50 -1.41
C LEU A 61 11.07 16.09 -0.80
N GLN A 62 11.37 16.00 0.50
CA GLN A 62 11.43 14.72 1.23
C GLN A 62 10.08 13.99 1.15
N ARG A 63 8.98 14.69 1.48
CA ARG A 63 7.61 14.15 1.38
C ARG A 63 7.27 13.80 -0.07
N GLY A 64 7.58 14.70 -1.01
CA GLY A 64 7.31 14.49 -2.43
C GLY A 64 8.01 13.25 -3.00
N ILE A 65 9.26 12.98 -2.63
CA ILE A 65 10.00 11.79 -3.09
C ILE A 65 9.49 10.51 -2.40
N LEU A 66 9.06 10.59 -1.15
CA LEU A 66 8.51 9.41 -0.46
C LEU A 66 7.17 8.98 -1.03
N PHE A 67 6.23 9.93 -1.18
CA PHE A 67 4.85 9.63 -1.57
C PHE A 67 4.63 9.66 -3.09
N LEU A 68 5.49 10.34 -3.85
CA LEU A 68 5.43 10.41 -5.32
C LEU A 68 4.02 10.69 -5.87
N THR A 69 3.27 11.55 -5.17
CA THR A 69 1.87 11.86 -5.48
C THR A 69 1.66 12.47 -6.86
N PHE A 70 2.71 13.05 -7.43
CA PHE A 70 2.72 13.62 -8.77
C PHE A 70 2.77 12.57 -9.89
N ILE A 71 3.11 11.31 -9.58
CA ILE A 71 3.13 10.24 -10.57
C ILE A 71 1.72 9.66 -10.70
N THR A 72 1.05 10.03 -11.79
CA THR A 72 -0.24 9.46 -12.17
C THR A 72 -0.04 8.38 -13.23
N TYR A 73 -0.42 7.15 -12.91
CA TYR A 73 -0.40 6.06 -13.87
C TYR A 73 -1.57 5.08 -13.64
N PRO A 74 -2.37 4.77 -14.68
CA PRO A 74 -2.31 5.32 -16.04
C PRO A 74 -2.57 6.84 -16.09
N PRO A 75 -2.20 7.55 -17.17
CA PRO A 75 -2.49 8.99 -17.28
C PRO A 75 -3.98 9.24 -17.51
N ASN A 76 -4.48 10.42 -17.10
CA ASN A 76 -5.85 10.89 -17.36
C ASN A 76 -6.96 9.96 -16.84
N ILE A 77 -6.80 9.47 -15.61
CA ILE A 77 -7.81 8.63 -14.95
C ILE A 77 -9.07 9.45 -14.64
N ASP A 78 -10.19 8.97 -15.17
CA ASP A 78 -11.53 9.31 -14.75
C ASP A 78 -11.95 8.43 -13.57
N PHE A 79 -11.73 8.92 -12.35
CA PHE A 79 -12.05 8.20 -11.12
C PHE A 79 -13.54 8.04 -10.86
N SER A 80 -14.37 8.89 -11.48
CA SER A 80 -15.84 8.82 -11.36
C SER A 80 -16.43 7.61 -12.09
N ARG A 81 -15.67 7.04 -13.04
CA ARG A 81 -16.08 5.92 -13.90
C ARG A 81 -15.16 4.70 -13.76
N PRO A 82 -15.09 4.08 -12.56
CA PRO A 82 -14.22 2.94 -12.29
C PRO A 82 -14.47 1.73 -13.20
N GLU A 83 -15.67 1.61 -13.78
CA GLU A 83 -16.02 0.52 -14.70
C GLU A 83 -15.15 0.49 -15.97
N LYS A 84 -14.58 1.65 -16.36
CA LYS A 84 -13.68 1.75 -17.52
C LYS A 84 -12.37 0.97 -17.34
N TYR A 85 -12.00 0.64 -16.11
CA TYR A 85 -10.76 -0.06 -15.81
C TYR A 85 -10.95 -1.57 -15.64
N GLY A 86 -12.12 -2.11 -16.00
CA GLY A 86 -12.39 -3.55 -15.94
C GLY A 86 -12.98 -4.03 -14.61
N LEU A 87 -13.47 -3.11 -13.78
CA LEU A 87 -14.22 -3.43 -12.57
C LEU A 87 -15.72 -3.49 -12.89
N SER A 88 -16.42 -4.49 -12.36
CA SER A 88 -17.89 -4.59 -12.45
C SER A 88 -18.49 -4.48 -11.05
N GLY A 89 -19.72 -3.95 -10.93
CA GLY A 89 -20.36 -3.73 -9.63
C GLY A 89 -19.56 -2.80 -8.73
N VAL A 90 -19.12 -1.66 -9.27
CA VAL A 90 -18.27 -0.69 -8.60
C VAL A 90 -18.90 0.70 -8.58
N ARG A 91 -18.68 1.44 -7.49
CA ARG A 91 -18.99 2.87 -7.39
C ARG A 91 -17.77 3.67 -6.95
N ASN A 92 -17.73 4.93 -7.39
CA ASN A 92 -16.89 5.94 -6.80
C ASN A 92 -17.67 6.66 -5.69
N LEU A 93 -17.01 6.96 -4.58
CA LEU A 93 -17.56 7.77 -3.51
C LEU A 93 -16.46 8.59 -2.85
N TYR A 94 -16.87 9.46 -1.94
CA TYR A 94 -16.02 10.39 -1.24
C TYR A 94 -16.26 10.28 0.26
N VAL A 95 -15.19 10.04 1.03
CA VAL A 95 -15.22 10.01 2.49
C VAL A 95 -14.54 11.27 3.01
N THR A 96 -15.32 12.17 3.61
CA THR A 96 -14.80 13.42 4.16
C THR A 96 -14.54 13.27 5.65
N HIS A 97 -13.38 13.74 6.11
CA HIS A 97 -13.10 13.89 7.53
C HIS A 97 -12.28 15.16 7.78
N ARG A 98 -12.29 15.64 9.02
CA ARG A 98 -11.44 16.75 9.47
C ARG A 98 -10.17 16.20 10.11
N ASP A 99 -9.01 16.65 9.65
CA ASP A 99 -7.75 16.45 10.36
C ASP A 99 -7.55 17.63 11.32
N ASP A 100 -7.84 17.42 12.60
CA ASP A 100 -7.75 18.46 13.63
C ASP A 100 -6.31 18.93 13.88
N GLU A 101 -5.31 18.08 13.63
CA GLU A 101 -3.90 18.44 13.82
C GLU A 101 -3.37 19.33 12.69
N GLU A 102 -3.80 19.07 11.46
CA GLU A 102 -3.46 19.90 10.29
C GLU A 102 -4.51 21.00 10.02
N ASN A 103 -5.60 21.04 10.80
CA ASN A 103 -6.74 21.95 10.71
C ASN A 103 -7.30 22.08 9.27
N VAL A 104 -7.54 20.93 8.64
CA VAL A 104 -7.97 20.85 7.24
C VAL A 104 -9.04 19.78 7.07
N ASP A 105 -10.04 20.08 6.24
CA ASP A 105 -11.02 19.09 5.82
C ASP A 105 -10.48 18.33 4.61
N ILE A 106 -10.39 17.01 4.72
CA ILE A 106 -9.86 16.12 3.70
C ILE A 106 -11.01 15.35 3.08
N ASN A 107 -11.12 15.45 1.75
CA ASN A 107 -12.01 14.62 0.97
C ASN A 107 -11.23 13.45 0.35
N LEU A 108 -11.56 12.21 0.72
CA LEU A 108 -10.87 11.01 0.23
C LEU A 108 -11.66 10.36 -0.90
N GLY A 109 -11.04 10.21 -2.06
CA GLY A 109 -11.58 9.41 -3.16
C GLY A 109 -11.51 7.92 -2.82
N VAL A 110 -12.63 7.23 -2.93
CA VAL A 110 -12.76 5.82 -2.57
C VAL A 110 -13.54 5.07 -3.65
N TRP A 111 -13.08 3.87 -3.98
CA TRP A 111 -13.85 2.91 -4.76
C TRP A 111 -14.39 1.81 -3.85
N HIS A 112 -15.66 1.48 -4.03
CA HIS A 112 -16.32 0.34 -3.39
C HIS A 112 -16.76 -0.65 -4.46
N ILE A 113 -16.15 -1.83 -4.44
CA ILE A 113 -16.40 -2.94 -5.35
C ILE A 113 -17.23 -3.99 -4.60
N LEU A 114 -18.32 -4.45 -5.21
CA LEU A 114 -19.20 -5.48 -4.65
C LEU A 114 -18.64 -6.90 -4.85
N PRO A 115 -18.98 -7.85 -3.96
CA PRO A 115 -18.63 -9.26 -4.13
C PRO A 115 -19.13 -9.83 -5.45
N GLY A 116 -18.37 -10.75 -6.04
CA GLY A 116 -18.72 -11.39 -7.31
C GLY A 116 -20.09 -12.06 -7.32
N TYR A 117 -20.45 -12.75 -6.24
CA TYR A 117 -21.75 -13.42 -6.12
C TYR A 117 -22.92 -12.44 -6.13
N VAL A 118 -22.76 -11.23 -5.57
CA VAL A 118 -23.77 -10.16 -5.58
C VAL A 118 -23.92 -9.61 -7.00
N VAL A 119 -22.79 -9.28 -7.65
CA VAL A 119 -22.80 -8.71 -9.00
C VAL A 119 -23.52 -9.64 -9.99
N ARG A 120 -23.35 -10.95 -9.87
CA ARG A 120 -24.00 -11.94 -10.74
C ARG A 120 -25.50 -12.07 -10.54
N ARG A 121 -26.01 -11.85 -9.33
CA ARG A 121 -27.44 -11.90 -9.02
C ARG A 121 -28.15 -10.60 -9.34
N LEU A 122 -27.42 -9.49 -9.30
CA LEU A 122 -27.94 -8.13 -9.51
C LEU A 122 -27.43 -7.51 -10.83
N THR A 123 -27.18 -8.31 -11.86
CA THR A 123 -26.63 -7.84 -13.15
C THR A 123 -27.52 -6.79 -13.81
N HIS A 124 -28.84 -6.98 -13.75
CA HIS A 124 -29.82 -6.04 -14.27
C HIS A 124 -29.74 -4.69 -13.54
N GLN A 125 -29.80 -4.72 -12.21
CA GLN A 125 -29.75 -3.51 -11.37
C GLN A 125 -28.44 -2.75 -11.51
N LEU A 126 -27.33 -3.46 -11.70
CA LEU A 126 -26.00 -2.89 -11.84
C LEU A 126 -25.64 -2.49 -13.28
N ASN A 127 -26.52 -2.77 -14.26
CA ASN A 127 -26.25 -2.60 -15.69
C ASN A 127 -24.93 -3.27 -16.13
N VAL A 128 -24.69 -4.49 -15.65
CA VAL A 128 -23.48 -5.28 -15.95
C VAL A 128 -23.77 -6.23 -17.10
N SER A 129 -22.90 -6.24 -18.12
CA SER A 129 -23.02 -7.15 -19.26
C SER A 129 -22.82 -8.62 -18.85
N ALA A 130 -23.31 -9.55 -19.66
CA ALA A 130 -23.12 -10.99 -19.43
C ALA A 130 -21.63 -11.38 -19.31
N ASP A 131 -20.76 -10.76 -20.12
CA ASP A 131 -19.31 -10.99 -20.04
C ASP A 131 -18.69 -10.40 -18.76
N GLY A 132 -19.17 -9.23 -18.33
CA GLY A 132 -18.78 -8.64 -17.05
C GLY A 132 -19.16 -9.52 -15.86
N ALA A 133 -20.35 -10.14 -15.91
CA ALA A 133 -20.83 -11.07 -14.89
C ALA A 133 -20.02 -12.38 -14.81
N LYS A 134 -19.48 -12.87 -15.93
CA LYS A 134 -18.62 -14.05 -15.95
C LYS A 134 -17.24 -13.80 -15.33
N ASN A 135 -16.71 -12.60 -15.50
CA ASN A 135 -15.35 -12.26 -15.02
C ASN A 135 -15.27 -12.00 -13.51
N VAL A 136 -16.41 -11.88 -12.82
CA VAL A 136 -16.47 -11.54 -11.40
C VAL A 136 -16.62 -12.73 -10.47
N SER A 137 -16.67 -13.98 -10.95
CA SER A 137 -16.46 -15.16 -10.08
C SER A 137 -16.23 -16.46 -10.85
N ASP A 138 -15.46 -17.36 -10.23
CA ASP A 138 -14.97 -18.62 -10.80
C ASP A 138 -16.02 -19.75 -10.85
N SER A 139 -17.12 -19.68 -10.07
CA SER A 139 -18.15 -20.74 -10.01
C SER A 139 -19.54 -20.24 -10.43
N GLU A 140 -20.11 -20.73 -11.53
CA GLU A 140 -21.48 -20.39 -11.97
C GLU A 140 -22.57 -20.84 -10.99
N ALA A 141 -22.29 -21.85 -10.14
CA ALA A 141 -23.26 -22.50 -9.26
C ALA A 141 -22.92 -22.35 -7.77
N GLU A 142 -22.41 -21.20 -7.37
CA GLU A 142 -22.12 -20.92 -5.95
C GLU A 142 -23.42 -20.89 -5.14
N ILE A 143 -23.59 -21.90 -4.27
CA ILE A 143 -24.72 -22.03 -3.35
C ILE A 143 -24.49 -21.04 -2.20
N LEU A 144 -25.30 -19.98 -2.16
CA LEU A 144 -25.27 -19.02 -1.06
C LEU A 144 -26.09 -19.51 0.12
N PRO A 145 -25.73 -19.12 1.35
CA PRO A 145 -26.61 -19.29 2.50
C PRO A 145 -27.96 -18.61 2.25
N ALA A 146 -29.07 -19.26 2.61
CA ALA A 146 -30.42 -18.73 2.38
C ALA A 146 -30.61 -17.27 2.85
N PRO A 147 -30.12 -16.84 4.04
CA PRO A 147 -30.26 -15.44 4.44
C PRO A 147 -29.56 -14.43 3.52
N VAL A 148 -28.46 -14.83 2.87
CA VAL A 148 -27.73 -13.98 1.92
C VAL A 148 -28.51 -13.89 0.61
N GLU A 149 -29.02 -15.02 0.11
CA GLU A 149 -29.84 -15.08 -1.10
C GLU A 149 -31.14 -14.27 -0.93
N ASP A 150 -31.83 -14.43 0.21
CA ASP A 150 -33.06 -13.70 0.54
C ASP A 150 -32.81 -12.18 0.61
N ALA A 151 -31.70 -11.74 1.22
CA ALA A 151 -31.34 -10.33 1.28
C ALA A 151 -31.07 -9.74 -0.11
N ILE A 152 -30.40 -10.50 -1.00
CA ILE A 152 -30.16 -10.10 -2.38
C ILE A 152 -31.48 -9.98 -3.14
N ASN A 153 -32.37 -10.96 -3.01
CA ASN A 153 -33.68 -10.95 -3.68
C ASN A 153 -34.53 -9.75 -3.24
N ALA A 154 -34.57 -9.48 -1.93
CA ALA A 154 -35.29 -8.31 -1.41
C ALA A 154 -34.75 -6.97 -1.95
N LEU A 155 -33.43 -6.89 -2.18
CA LEU A 155 -32.81 -5.71 -2.81
C LEU A 155 -33.10 -5.64 -4.32
N ALA A 156 -33.12 -6.78 -5.01
CA ALA A 156 -33.47 -6.85 -6.43
C ALA A 156 -34.90 -6.35 -6.69
N GLU A 157 -35.85 -6.70 -5.82
CA GLU A 157 -37.24 -6.23 -5.88
C GLU A 157 -37.38 -4.73 -5.58
N ARG A 158 -36.58 -4.21 -4.64
CA ARG A 158 -36.61 -2.80 -4.24
C ARG A 158 -36.05 -1.87 -5.32
N TYR A 159 -34.99 -2.29 -6.00
CA TYR A 159 -34.28 -1.47 -6.96
C TYR A 159 -34.52 -2.01 -8.38
N GLU A 160 -35.50 -1.46 -9.08
CA GLU A 160 -35.82 -1.89 -10.45
C GLU A 160 -34.74 -1.41 -11.45
N ASN A 161 -34.21 -0.18 -11.26
CA ASN A 161 -33.05 0.36 -11.98
C ASN A 161 -32.27 1.37 -11.11
N VAL A 162 -30.95 1.21 -11.00
CA VAL A 162 -30.08 2.12 -10.21
C VAL A 162 -29.47 3.16 -11.15
N VAL A 163 -30.18 4.27 -11.39
CA VAL A 163 -29.78 5.28 -12.40
C VAL A 163 -29.27 6.60 -11.80
N SER A 164 -29.80 7.03 -10.64
CA SER A 164 -29.32 8.25 -9.99
C SER A 164 -28.08 7.98 -9.12
N GLU A 165 -27.22 8.99 -8.95
CA GLU A 165 -26.06 8.90 -8.06
C GLU A 165 -26.49 8.62 -6.61
N ASP A 166 -27.56 9.28 -6.12
CA ASP A 166 -28.12 9.01 -4.79
C ASP A 166 -28.67 7.59 -4.67
N GLY A 167 -29.38 7.10 -5.70
CA GLY A 167 -29.87 5.72 -5.74
C GLY A 167 -28.73 4.71 -5.76
N LYS A 168 -27.63 5.00 -6.48
CA LYS A 168 -26.41 4.18 -6.49
C LYS A 168 -25.71 4.21 -5.13
N LYS A 169 -25.73 5.35 -4.45
CA LYS A 169 -25.21 5.47 -3.10
C LYS A 169 -25.98 4.56 -2.14
N GLU A 170 -27.28 4.74 -2.06
CA GLU A 170 -28.16 3.97 -1.16
C GLU A 170 -28.07 2.47 -1.46
N PHE A 171 -28.12 2.08 -2.73
CA PHE A 171 -28.04 0.68 -3.15
C PHE A 171 -26.79 -0.03 -2.62
N PHE A 172 -25.60 0.56 -2.79
CA PHE A 172 -24.36 -0.04 -2.32
C PHE A 172 -24.23 -0.03 -0.78
N GLU A 173 -24.75 0.99 -0.10
CA GLU A 173 -24.78 1.03 1.37
C GLU A 173 -25.76 -0.01 1.94
N GLU A 174 -26.91 -0.21 1.29
CA GLU A 174 -27.86 -1.27 1.64
C GLU A 174 -27.29 -2.67 1.40
N ILE A 175 -26.58 -2.90 0.28
CA ILE A 175 -25.89 -4.18 0.09
C ILE A 175 -24.87 -4.39 1.19
N LEU A 176 -24.00 -3.41 1.45
CA LEU A 176 -22.94 -3.52 2.45
C LEU A 176 -23.50 -3.80 3.86
N SER A 177 -24.64 -3.21 4.21
CA SER A 177 -25.27 -3.33 5.52
C SER A 177 -26.13 -4.59 5.68
N LYS A 178 -26.87 -5.01 4.64
CA LYS A 178 -27.88 -6.08 4.73
C LYS A 178 -27.41 -7.42 4.19
N VAL A 179 -26.50 -7.43 3.22
CA VAL A 179 -25.96 -8.66 2.65
C VAL A 179 -24.70 -9.01 3.43
N SER A 180 -24.73 -10.14 4.16
CA SER A 180 -23.53 -10.57 4.88
C SER A 180 -22.42 -10.92 3.88
N GLY A 181 -21.25 -10.31 4.06
CA GLY A 181 -20.12 -10.45 3.16
C GLY A 181 -18.88 -9.74 3.71
N PRO A 182 -17.72 -10.40 3.82
CA PRO A 182 -16.52 -9.80 4.37
C PRO A 182 -16.02 -8.62 3.50
N VAL A 183 -15.40 -7.63 4.14
CA VAL A 183 -14.83 -6.45 3.49
C VAL A 183 -13.31 -6.52 3.54
N VAL A 184 -12.64 -6.17 2.44
CA VAL A 184 -11.20 -5.87 2.42
C VAL A 184 -11.03 -4.37 2.22
N LEU A 185 -10.47 -3.70 3.22
CA LEU A 185 -9.98 -2.32 3.09
C LEU A 185 -8.54 -2.36 2.56
N TYR A 186 -8.38 -1.95 1.30
CA TYR A 186 -7.10 -1.96 0.61
C TYR A 186 -6.35 -0.64 0.78
N LEU A 187 -5.15 -0.71 1.35
CA LEU A 187 -4.23 0.38 1.61
C LEU A 187 -3.07 0.29 0.61
N HIS A 188 -3.03 1.21 -0.36
CA HIS A 188 -2.13 1.09 -1.50
C HIS A 188 -0.68 1.53 -1.20
N GLY A 189 0.25 1.02 -2.01
CA GLY A 189 1.66 1.41 -1.95
C GLY A 189 1.96 2.81 -2.48
N ASN A 190 3.23 3.19 -2.43
CA ASN A 190 3.74 4.43 -3.02
C ASN A 190 3.38 4.52 -4.52
N THR A 191 3.23 5.75 -5.04
CA THR A 191 2.99 6.07 -6.45
C THR A 191 1.60 5.69 -6.98
N ALA A 192 1.19 6.34 -8.08
CA ALA A 192 -0.06 6.08 -8.80
C ALA A 192 -1.29 6.22 -7.90
N SER A 193 -2.41 5.60 -8.26
CA SER A 193 -3.68 5.71 -7.53
C SER A 193 -4.37 4.36 -7.42
N ARG A 194 -5.53 4.30 -6.77
CA ARG A 194 -6.40 3.11 -6.73
C ARG A 194 -6.68 2.50 -8.12
N ALA A 195 -6.57 3.29 -9.19
CA ALA A 195 -6.74 2.85 -10.58
C ALA A 195 -5.51 2.17 -11.22
N ALA A 196 -4.40 1.99 -10.50
CA ALA A 196 -3.21 1.36 -11.08
C ALA A 196 -3.51 -0.10 -11.50
N PRO A 197 -3.02 -0.60 -12.67
CA PRO A 197 -3.54 -1.86 -13.24
C PRO A 197 -3.35 -3.08 -12.35
N HIS A 198 -2.18 -3.23 -11.73
CA HIS A 198 -1.91 -4.32 -10.78
C HIS A 198 -2.83 -4.32 -9.56
N ARG A 199 -3.29 -3.14 -9.11
CA ARG A 199 -4.24 -3.00 -8.00
C ARG A 199 -5.63 -3.43 -8.43
N VAL A 200 -6.05 -3.02 -9.63
CA VAL A 200 -7.31 -3.45 -10.24
C VAL A 200 -7.35 -4.97 -10.42
N GLU A 201 -6.26 -5.60 -10.87
CA GLU A 201 -6.15 -7.07 -10.95
C GLU A 201 -6.37 -7.73 -9.58
N LEU A 202 -5.77 -7.19 -8.51
CA LEU A 202 -6.00 -7.68 -7.15
C LEU A 202 -7.45 -7.47 -6.71
N PHE A 203 -8.07 -6.33 -7.01
CA PHE A 203 -9.48 -6.08 -6.67
C PHE A 203 -10.40 -7.09 -7.34
N GLN A 204 -10.11 -7.45 -8.59
CA GLN A 204 -10.85 -8.49 -9.31
C GLN A 204 -10.67 -9.87 -8.65
N VAL A 205 -9.46 -10.21 -8.20
CA VAL A 205 -9.21 -11.47 -7.45
C VAL A 205 -10.04 -11.49 -6.17
N LEU A 206 -9.98 -10.43 -5.35
CA LEU A 206 -10.74 -10.34 -4.10
C LEU A 206 -12.26 -10.33 -4.34
N GLN A 207 -12.72 -9.66 -5.40
CA GLN A 207 -14.12 -9.70 -5.82
C GLN A 207 -14.56 -11.13 -6.18
N ARG A 208 -13.76 -11.86 -6.96
CA ARG A 208 -14.04 -13.26 -7.31
C ARG A 208 -14.07 -14.18 -6.10
N MET A 209 -13.29 -13.85 -5.08
CA MET A 209 -13.30 -14.58 -3.81
C MET A 209 -14.50 -14.24 -2.91
N GLY A 210 -15.38 -13.32 -3.31
CA GLY A 210 -16.59 -12.98 -2.56
C GLY A 210 -16.42 -11.86 -1.52
N TYR A 211 -15.37 -11.04 -1.63
CA TYR A 211 -15.17 -9.90 -0.73
C TYR A 211 -15.74 -8.61 -1.34
N HIS A 212 -16.29 -7.76 -0.48
CA HIS A 212 -16.33 -6.33 -0.78
C HIS A 212 -14.90 -5.81 -0.80
N VAL A 213 -14.54 -4.96 -1.76
CA VAL A 213 -13.25 -4.27 -1.76
C VAL A 213 -13.50 -2.78 -1.62
N VAL A 214 -12.91 -2.16 -0.61
CA VAL A 214 -12.92 -0.72 -0.41
C VAL A 214 -11.48 -0.22 -0.57
N ALA A 215 -11.22 0.53 -1.63
CA ALA A 215 -9.89 1.04 -1.97
C ALA A 215 -9.92 2.58 -1.95
N LEU A 216 -9.19 3.18 -1.02
CA LEU A 216 -9.03 4.64 -0.94
C LEU A 216 -7.78 5.09 -1.72
N ASP A 217 -7.75 6.36 -2.12
CA ASP A 217 -6.51 7.11 -2.30
C ASP A 217 -6.32 8.04 -1.09
N TYR A 218 -5.12 8.06 -0.50
CA TYR A 218 -4.83 8.97 0.61
C TYR A 218 -4.86 10.45 0.15
N ARG A 219 -4.84 11.39 1.10
CA ARG A 219 -4.64 12.81 0.79
C ARG A 219 -3.44 13.00 -0.14
N GLY A 220 -3.60 13.86 -1.14
CA GLY A 220 -2.59 14.14 -2.16
C GLY A 220 -2.53 13.12 -3.31
N TYR A 221 -3.16 11.96 -3.22
CA TYR A 221 -3.21 10.96 -4.30
C TYR A 221 -4.51 11.06 -5.11
N GLY A 222 -4.46 10.67 -6.39
CA GLY A 222 -5.62 10.56 -7.25
C GLY A 222 -6.46 11.85 -7.30
N ASP A 223 -7.75 11.71 -7.02
CA ASP A 223 -8.72 12.79 -6.86
C ASP A 223 -9.04 13.14 -5.39
N SER A 224 -8.28 12.58 -4.43
CA SER A 224 -8.36 12.97 -3.02
C SER A 224 -7.84 14.39 -2.80
N GLY A 225 -8.21 14.99 -1.66
CA GLY A 225 -7.87 16.35 -1.27
C GLY A 225 -6.39 16.67 -1.49
N ARG A 226 -6.11 17.82 -2.13
CA ARG A 226 -4.74 18.24 -2.52
C ARG A 226 -3.95 18.79 -1.34
N VAL A 227 -3.69 17.93 -0.37
CA VAL A 227 -2.86 18.19 0.81
C VAL A 227 -1.61 17.33 0.73
N GLN A 228 -0.45 17.92 1.08
CA GLN A 228 0.80 17.18 1.06
C GLN A 228 0.76 16.05 2.11
N PRO A 229 1.00 14.79 1.74
CA PRO A 229 0.89 13.71 2.71
C PRO A 229 1.99 13.77 3.78
N THR A 230 1.59 13.37 4.99
CA THR A 230 2.46 13.05 6.12
C THR A 230 2.19 11.60 6.52
N GLU A 231 3.08 10.97 7.29
CA GLU A 231 2.83 9.60 7.78
C GLU A 231 1.52 9.55 8.57
N MET A 232 1.39 10.40 9.61
CA MET A 232 0.15 10.44 10.40
C MET A 232 -1.07 10.86 9.59
N GLY A 233 -0.92 11.75 8.60
CA GLY A 233 -2.01 12.14 7.72
C GLY A 233 -2.59 10.94 6.97
N VAL A 234 -1.75 10.10 6.36
CA VAL A 234 -2.23 8.90 5.66
C VAL A 234 -2.79 7.84 6.63
N ILE A 235 -2.33 7.79 7.88
CA ILE A 235 -2.94 6.94 8.93
C ILE A 235 -4.36 7.42 9.26
N ARG A 236 -4.56 8.74 9.45
CA ARG A 236 -5.88 9.32 9.74
C ARG A 236 -6.83 9.13 8.58
N ASP A 237 -6.35 9.28 7.34
CA ASP A 237 -7.14 9.01 6.14
C ASP A 237 -7.65 7.56 6.13
N ALA A 238 -6.76 6.60 6.42
CA ALA A 238 -7.12 5.18 6.48
C ALA A 238 -8.10 4.87 7.64
N LEU A 239 -7.92 5.50 8.80
CA LEU A 239 -8.82 5.37 9.94
C LEU A 239 -10.22 5.90 9.61
N ALA A 240 -10.32 7.06 8.96
CA ALA A 240 -11.60 7.65 8.57
C ALA A 240 -12.39 6.74 7.63
N VAL A 241 -11.73 6.10 6.66
CA VAL A 241 -12.38 5.12 5.78
C VAL A 241 -12.77 3.84 6.52
N TYR A 242 -11.92 3.36 7.43
CA TYR A 242 -12.26 2.20 8.28
C TYR A 242 -13.51 2.45 9.12
N GLU A 243 -13.59 3.59 9.80
CA GLU A 243 -14.75 3.99 10.61
C GLU A 243 -16.00 4.20 9.75
N TYR A 244 -15.86 4.79 8.55
CA TYR A 244 -16.97 4.91 7.60
C TYR A 244 -17.56 3.54 7.25
N ILE A 245 -16.74 2.54 6.91
CA ILE A 245 -17.21 1.18 6.59
C ILE A 245 -17.89 0.56 7.82
N ARG A 246 -17.24 0.65 8.98
CA ARG A 246 -17.73 0.03 10.22
C ARG A 246 -19.07 0.59 10.68
N ASN A 247 -19.31 1.88 10.45
CA ASN A 247 -20.60 2.50 10.79
C ASN A 247 -21.74 2.04 9.87
N LEU A 248 -21.42 1.48 8.71
CA LEU A 248 -22.41 0.98 7.76
C LEU A 248 -22.70 -0.52 7.91
N THR A 249 -21.76 -1.31 8.44
CA THR A 249 -21.91 -2.76 8.44
C THR A 249 -21.27 -3.45 9.65
N PRO A 250 -21.90 -4.52 10.18
CA PRO A 250 -21.26 -5.41 11.15
C PRO A 250 -20.35 -6.45 10.48
N ASN A 251 -20.28 -6.48 9.14
CA ASN A 251 -19.43 -7.41 8.42
C ASN A 251 -17.95 -7.27 8.83
N PRO A 252 -17.18 -8.37 8.92
CA PRO A 252 -15.77 -8.30 9.26
C PRO A 252 -14.99 -7.51 8.21
N ILE A 253 -14.16 -6.58 8.66
CA ILE A 253 -13.28 -5.76 7.81
C ILE A 253 -11.86 -6.28 7.98
N TYR A 254 -11.25 -6.78 6.92
CA TYR A 254 -9.84 -7.15 6.86
C TYR A 254 -9.02 -6.01 6.26
N LEU A 255 -7.80 -5.80 6.77
CA LEU A 255 -6.86 -4.86 6.16
C LEU A 255 -5.97 -5.57 5.16
N TRP A 256 -5.73 -4.94 4.01
CA TRP A 256 -4.72 -5.37 3.05
C TRP A 256 -3.82 -4.19 2.71
N GLY A 257 -2.58 -4.21 3.19
CA GLY A 257 -1.57 -3.22 2.85
C GLY A 257 -0.62 -3.74 1.78
N HIS A 258 -0.33 -2.94 0.75
CA HIS A 258 0.69 -3.24 -0.25
C HIS A 258 1.85 -2.24 -0.15
N SER A 259 3.10 -2.70 -0.09
CA SER A 259 4.28 -1.83 -0.10
C SER A 259 4.19 -0.74 1.00
N LEU A 260 4.20 0.56 0.67
CA LEU A 260 3.94 1.66 1.63
C LEU A 260 2.70 1.43 2.50
N GLY A 261 1.64 0.86 1.91
CA GLY A 261 0.41 0.53 2.61
C GLY A 261 0.59 -0.46 3.75
N THR A 262 1.65 -1.29 3.77
CA THR A 262 1.98 -2.17 4.91
C THR A 262 2.42 -1.37 6.13
N GLY A 263 3.20 -0.31 5.91
CA GLY A 263 3.55 0.69 6.92
C GLY A 263 2.30 1.36 7.48
N VAL A 264 1.41 1.80 6.58
CA VAL A 264 0.11 2.38 6.95
C VAL A 264 -0.72 1.40 7.79
N SER A 265 -0.85 0.14 7.37
CA SER A 265 -1.63 -0.87 8.09
C SER A 265 -1.10 -1.11 9.50
N THR A 266 0.21 -1.32 9.66
CA THR A 266 0.80 -1.61 10.98
C THR A 266 0.65 -0.43 11.95
N HIS A 267 0.88 0.80 11.46
CA HIS A 267 0.74 2.00 12.29
C HIS A 267 -0.74 2.30 12.59
N LEU A 268 -1.65 2.11 11.63
CA LEU A 268 -3.10 2.21 11.85
C LEU A 268 -3.55 1.28 12.98
N LEU A 269 -3.14 0.02 12.96
CA LEU A 269 -3.50 -0.96 14.00
C LEU A 269 -2.97 -0.57 15.38
N SER A 270 -1.74 -0.03 15.45
CA SER A 270 -1.19 0.52 16.69
C SER A 270 -2.03 1.68 17.22
N VAL A 271 -2.35 2.66 16.35
CA VAL A 271 -3.20 3.81 16.71
C VAL A 271 -4.58 3.36 17.17
N MET A 272 -5.20 2.42 16.47
CA MET A 272 -6.51 1.89 16.83
C MET A 272 -6.49 1.26 18.22
N ARG A 273 -5.48 0.45 18.53
CA ARG A 273 -5.35 -0.13 19.87
C ARG A 273 -5.15 0.93 20.94
N GLN A 274 -4.28 1.91 20.69
CA GLN A 274 -4.04 3.01 21.64
C GLN A 274 -5.29 3.84 21.92
N LYS A 275 -6.15 4.00 20.90
CA LYS A 275 -7.43 4.70 20.97
C LYS A 275 -8.61 3.81 21.36
N GLU A 276 -8.36 2.53 21.69
CA GLU A 276 -9.39 1.54 22.01
C GLU A 276 -10.48 1.39 20.93
N ILE A 277 -10.13 1.65 19.67
CA ILE A 277 -11.00 1.45 18.51
C ILE A 277 -10.93 -0.04 18.14
N PRO A 278 -12.05 -0.79 18.12
CA PRO A 278 -11.98 -2.21 17.79
C PRO A 278 -11.39 -2.46 16.40
N GLY A 279 -10.33 -3.26 16.40
CA GLY A 279 -9.53 -3.57 15.22
C GLY A 279 -10.18 -4.58 14.28
N PRO A 280 -9.65 -4.72 13.06
CA PRO A 280 -10.04 -5.76 12.12
C PRO A 280 -9.71 -7.16 12.68
N PRO A 281 -10.34 -8.24 12.22
CA PRO A 281 -10.00 -9.59 12.65
C PRO A 281 -8.59 -10.02 12.24
N ALA A 282 -8.10 -9.56 11.08
CA ALA A 282 -6.75 -9.88 10.60
C ALA A 282 -6.23 -8.84 9.59
N VAL A 283 -4.92 -8.89 9.33
CA VAL A 283 -4.23 -8.02 8.35
C VAL A 283 -3.34 -8.81 7.40
N VAL A 284 -3.37 -8.45 6.11
CA VAL A 284 -2.43 -8.90 5.08
C VAL A 284 -1.42 -7.80 4.80
N LEU A 285 -0.14 -8.14 4.85
CA LEU A 285 0.98 -7.27 4.51
C LEU A 285 1.68 -7.83 3.26
N GLU A 286 1.37 -7.24 2.11
CA GLU A 286 1.93 -7.62 0.81
C GLU A 286 3.18 -6.80 0.48
N SER A 287 4.29 -7.50 0.24
CA SER A 287 5.62 -6.93 -0.02
C SER A 287 6.05 -5.88 1.00
N PRO A 288 6.04 -6.21 2.33
CA PRO A 288 6.32 -5.24 3.37
C PRO A 288 7.81 -4.91 3.48
N PHE A 289 8.07 -3.78 4.14
CA PHE A 289 9.39 -3.39 4.62
C PHE A 289 9.35 -3.20 6.14
N ASN A 290 10.51 -3.16 6.79
CA ASN A 290 10.59 -3.03 8.24
C ASN A 290 10.50 -1.57 8.73
N ASN A 291 11.22 -0.65 8.10
CA ASN A 291 11.13 0.78 8.31
C ASN A 291 11.68 1.55 7.09
N ILE A 292 11.30 2.82 6.94
CA ILE A 292 11.66 3.56 5.72
C ILE A 292 13.17 3.85 5.61
N ARG A 293 13.90 3.90 6.73
CA ARG A 293 15.35 4.12 6.71
C ARG A 293 16.05 2.95 6.03
N GLU A 294 15.68 1.73 6.37
CA GLU A 294 16.26 0.54 5.76
C GLU A 294 15.75 0.33 4.34
N GLU A 295 14.48 0.62 4.07
CA GLU A 295 13.92 0.61 2.72
C GLU A 295 14.73 1.54 1.80
N ILE A 296 14.89 2.82 2.16
CA ILE A 296 15.65 3.80 1.35
C ILE A 296 17.11 3.36 1.19
N ARG A 297 17.73 2.85 2.25
CA ARG A 297 19.13 2.40 2.21
C ARG A 297 19.32 1.17 1.31
N GLU A 298 18.31 0.32 1.19
CA GLU A 298 18.36 -0.91 0.40
C GLU A 298 17.75 -0.77 -1.00
N HIS A 299 16.96 0.28 -1.24
CA HIS A 299 16.31 0.59 -2.50
C HIS A 299 17.32 0.64 -3.66
N PRO A 300 17.02 0.09 -4.86
CA PRO A 300 17.95 0.09 -5.99
C PRO A 300 18.56 1.47 -6.33
N PHE A 301 17.78 2.54 -6.23
CA PHE A 301 18.26 3.91 -6.49
C PHE A 301 19.35 4.37 -5.53
N SER A 302 19.39 3.86 -4.30
CA SER A 302 20.42 4.24 -3.33
C SER A 302 21.75 3.52 -3.55
N LYS A 303 21.85 2.54 -4.46
CA LYS A 303 23.13 1.82 -4.73
C LYS A 303 24.30 2.76 -4.99
N PHE A 304 24.06 3.87 -5.68
CA PHE A 304 25.09 4.86 -6.01
C PHE A 304 25.45 5.81 -4.85
N PHE A 305 24.61 5.90 -3.82
CA PHE A 305 24.76 6.88 -2.74
C PHE A 305 24.91 6.27 -1.34
N ARG A 306 24.46 5.03 -1.12
CA ARG A 306 24.36 4.40 0.21
C ARG A 306 25.71 4.20 0.91
N HIS A 307 26.81 4.22 0.14
CA HIS A 307 28.17 4.08 0.64
C HIS A 307 28.81 5.42 0.99
N LEU A 308 28.16 6.55 0.66
CA LEU A 308 28.69 7.87 0.98
C LEU A 308 28.63 8.09 2.50
N PRO A 309 29.71 8.62 3.13
CA PRO A 309 29.75 8.85 4.56
C PRO A 309 28.63 9.76 5.08
N TRP A 310 28.11 10.64 4.22
CA TRP A 310 27.04 11.58 4.54
C TRP A 310 25.64 11.08 4.18
N PHE A 311 25.45 9.86 3.65
CA PHE A 311 24.12 9.37 3.24
C PHE A 311 23.09 9.45 4.37
N ASP A 312 23.45 8.93 5.55
CA ASP A 312 22.56 8.97 6.72
C ASP A 312 22.27 10.43 7.13
N PHE A 313 23.29 11.30 7.10
CA PHE A 313 23.13 12.72 7.38
C PHE A 313 22.26 13.46 6.34
N THR A 314 22.37 13.14 5.06
CA THR A 314 21.65 13.88 4.01
C THR A 314 20.30 13.29 3.65
N ILE A 315 20.06 11.99 3.85
CA ILE A 315 18.86 11.28 3.40
C ILE A 315 18.07 10.68 4.56
N SER A 316 18.68 9.80 5.36
CA SER A 316 17.93 9.06 6.40
C SER A 316 17.54 9.92 7.61
N ASP A 317 18.45 10.75 8.12
CA ASP A 317 18.19 11.64 9.27
C ASP A 317 17.10 12.68 8.96
N PRO A 318 17.10 13.37 7.81
CA PRO A 318 16.06 14.34 7.47
C PRO A 318 14.67 13.72 7.39
N MET A 319 14.53 12.53 6.80
CA MET A 319 13.28 11.78 6.76
C MET A 319 12.72 11.51 8.17
N TYR A 320 13.59 11.06 9.08
CA TYR A 320 13.22 10.80 10.48
C TYR A 320 12.82 12.05 11.26
N ARG A 321 13.50 13.18 11.01
CA ARG A 321 13.16 14.49 11.61
C ARG A 321 11.86 15.06 11.07
N ASN A 322 11.49 14.68 9.85
CA ASN A 322 10.22 15.01 9.22
C ASN A 322 9.11 13.99 9.56
N SER A 323 9.34 13.11 10.55
CA SER A 323 8.38 12.09 10.99
C SER A 323 7.85 11.21 9.87
N LEU A 324 8.70 10.94 8.87
CA LEU A 324 8.47 9.95 7.82
C LEU A 324 9.33 8.74 8.19
N ARG A 325 8.80 7.84 9.01
CA ARG A 325 9.54 6.71 9.58
C ARG A 325 8.96 5.36 9.16
N PHE A 326 7.63 5.24 9.13
CA PHE A 326 6.90 4.01 8.82
C PHE A 326 7.52 2.81 9.56
N GLU A 327 7.62 2.92 10.88
CA GLU A 327 8.34 1.99 11.76
C GLU A 327 7.53 0.71 12.02
N SER A 328 7.28 -0.06 10.96
CA SER A 328 6.57 -1.34 11.05
C SER A 328 7.24 -2.32 12.01
N ASP A 329 8.56 -2.29 12.14
CA ASP A 329 9.32 -3.08 13.12
C ASP A 329 9.10 -2.70 14.60
N VAL A 330 8.56 -1.51 14.84
CA VAL A 330 8.04 -1.06 16.14
C VAL A 330 6.56 -1.45 16.25
N HIS A 331 5.73 -0.97 15.32
CA HIS A 331 4.27 -1.10 15.38
C HIS A 331 3.76 -2.54 15.34
N ILE A 332 4.49 -3.47 14.71
CA ILE A 332 4.11 -4.89 14.66
C ILE A 332 4.04 -5.55 16.05
N GLY A 333 4.73 -4.98 17.04
CA GLY A 333 4.68 -5.37 18.45
C GLY A 333 3.60 -4.67 19.26
N GLU A 334 2.75 -3.85 18.63
CA GLU A 334 1.81 -2.97 19.33
C GLU A 334 0.34 -3.35 19.14
N PHE A 335 0.01 -4.38 18.37
CA PHE A 335 -1.39 -4.82 18.12
C PHE A 335 -1.51 -6.35 18.13
N SER A 336 -2.68 -6.91 18.48
CA SER A 336 -2.86 -8.36 18.72
C SER A 336 -3.36 -9.15 17.51
N GLN A 337 -3.82 -8.48 16.45
CA GLN A 337 -4.39 -9.11 15.26
C GLN A 337 -3.41 -10.08 14.58
N PRO A 338 -3.87 -11.24 14.09
CA PRO A 338 -3.14 -12.12 13.19
C PRO A 338 -2.62 -11.38 11.94
N ILE A 339 -1.45 -11.80 11.48
CA ILE A 339 -0.75 -11.16 10.35
C ILE A 339 -0.40 -12.21 9.31
N LEU A 340 -0.79 -11.96 8.06
CA LEU A 340 -0.31 -12.69 6.89
C LEU A 340 0.68 -11.83 6.12
N ILE A 341 1.94 -12.25 6.03
CA ILE A 341 2.95 -11.60 5.18
C ILE A 341 3.04 -12.36 3.86
N LEU A 342 2.89 -11.65 2.74
CA LEU A 342 3.07 -12.17 1.39
C LEU A 342 4.28 -11.49 0.75
N HIS A 343 5.30 -12.23 0.30
CA HIS A 343 6.47 -11.62 -0.36
C HIS A 343 7.05 -12.51 -1.44
N ALA A 344 7.23 -11.95 -2.64
CA ALA A 344 7.95 -12.59 -3.74
C ALA A 344 9.47 -12.37 -3.62
N GLU A 345 10.27 -13.41 -3.85
CA GLU A 345 11.73 -13.31 -3.75
C GLU A 345 12.39 -12.46 -4.84
N ASP A 346 11.73 -12.35 -5.99
CA ASP A 346 12.16 -11.53 -7.12
C ASP A 346 11.68 -10.07 -7.03
N ASP A 347 11.23 -9.64 -5.85
CA ASP A 347 10.89 -8.24 -5.60
C ASP A 347 12.14 -7.33 -5.66
N LEU A 348 12.24 -6.59 -6.78
CA LEU A 348 13.32 -5.64 -7.03
C LEU A 348 13.04 -4.25 -6.46
N VAL A 349 11.83 -3.96 -5.96
CA VAL A 349 11.45 -2.66 -5.39
C VAL A 349 11.69 -2.68 -3.89
N VAL A 350 11.04 -3.62 -3.19
CA VAL A 350 11.23 -3.85 -1.75
C VAL A 350 11.96 -5.19 -1.58
N PRO A 351 13.26 -5.19 -1.27
CA PRO A 351 14.02 -6.43 -1.18
C PRO A 351 13.40 -7.41 -0.18
N PHE A 352 13.22 -8.67 -0.60
CA PHE A 352 12.64 -9.76 0.20
C PHE A 352 13.18 -9.86 1.63
N LYS A 353 14.48 -9.57 1.81
CA LYS A 353 15.13 -9.56 3.14
C LYS A 353 14.47 -8.60 4.14
N LEU A 354 13.86 -7.50 3.71
CA LEU A 354 13.21 -6.54 4.59
C LEU A 354 11.89 -7.08 5.13
N GLY A 355 11.07 -7.72 4.27
CA GLY A 355 9.84 -8.39 4.68
C GLY A 355 10.14 -9.58 5.61
N TYR A 356 11.16 -10.38 5.28
CA TYR A 356 11.59 -11.46 6.17
C TYR A 356 12.14 -10.94 7.50
N LYS A 357 12.85 -9.81 7.50
CA LYS A 357 13.32 -9.16 8.74
C LYS A 357 12.14 -8.68 9.59
N LEU A 358 11.09 -8.11 8.99
CA LEU A 358 9.87 -7.73 9.71
C LEU A 358 9.18 -8.95 10.31
N TYR A 359 9.08 -10.05 9.56
CA TYR A 359 8.54 -11.32 10.06
C TYR A 359 9.30 -11.82 11.30
N ARG A 360 10.63 -11.89 11.23
CA ARG A 360 11.47 -12.28 12.38
C ARG A 360 11.24 -11.35 13.57
N ARG A 361 11.20 -10.04 13.34
CA ARG A 361 10.92 -9.06 14.39
C ARG A 361 9.57 -9.31 15.05
N ALA A 362 8.53 -9.61 14.27
CA ALA A 362 7.19 -9.90 14.78
C ALA A 362 7.20 -11.12 15.72
N LEU A 363 7.90 -12.19 15.35
CA LEU A 363 8.05 -13.38 16.20
C LEU A 363 8.79 -13.08 17.51
N ASP A 364 9.73 -12.12 17.49
CA ASP A 364 10.53 -11.78 18.65
C ASP A 364 9.80 -10.87 19.66
N VAL A 365 8.91 -9.98 19.19
CA VAL A 365 8.29 -8.94 20.06
C VAL A 365 6.83 -9.17 20.40
N ARG A 366 6.09 -9.93 19.60
CA ARG A 366 4.66 -10.14 19.84
C ARG A 366 4.45 -11.12 20.97
N LYS A 367 3.38 -10.92 21.75
CA LYS A 367 3.01 -11.83 22.82
C LYS A 367 2.54 -13.16 22.23
N LYS A 368 2.86 -14.28 22.89
CA LYS A 368 2.39 -15.62 22.48
C LYS A 368 0.87 -15.78 22.49
N SER A 369 0.17 -14.94 23.25
CA SER A 369 -1.30 -14.92 23.33
C SER A 369 -1.94 -14.12 22.19
N TRP A 370 -1.16 -13.39 21.38
CA TRP A 370 -1.68 -12.64 20.25
C TRP A 370 -1.80 -13.52 19.01
N GLY A 371 -2.56 -13.03 18.03
CA GLY A 371 -2.72 -13.66 16.74
C GLY A 371 -1.38 -13.97 16.07
N PRO A 372 -1.30 -15.13 15.38
CA PRO A 372 -0.06 -15.62 14.81
C PRO A 372 0.43 -14.73 13.66
N VAL A 373 1.69 -14.93 13.29
CA VAL A 373 2.30 -14.30 12.13
C VAL A 373 2.64 -15.41 11.14
N GLU A 374 1.97 -15.40 10.00
CA GLU A 374 2.21 -16.32 8.89
C GLU A 374 3.03 -15.61 7.81
N PHE A 375 3.99 -16.32 7.21
CA PHE A 375 4.83 -15.79 6.13
C PHE A 375 4.77 -16.71 4.93
N HIS A 376 4.14 -16.25 3.86
CA HIS A 376 4.11 -16.95 2.59
C HIS A 376 5.10 -16.31 1.62
N ARG A 377 6.15 -17.09 1.35
CA ARG A 377 7.15 -16.81 0.34
C ARG A 377 6.64 -17.27 -1.02
N PHE A 378 6.74 -16.41 -2.03
CA PHE A 378 6.61 -16.81 -3.43
C PHE A 378 8.00 -16.93 -4.06
N GLU A 379 8.29 -18.08 -4.67
CA GLU A 379 9.60 -18.34 -5.27
C GLU A 379 9.90 -17.36 -6.41
N GLY A 380 11.14 -16.90 -6.50
CA GLY A 380 11.56 -15.95 -7.54
C GLY A 380 11.45 -16.48 -8.97
N SER A 381 11.37 -17.80 -9.14
CA SER A 381 11.05 -18.49 -10.40
C SER A 381 9.63 -18.19 -10.91
N SER A 382 8.74 -17.67 -10.05
CA SER A 382 7.34 -17.38 -10.40
C SER A 382 7.15 -16.01 -11.06
N HIS A 383 8.16 -15.14 -11.06
CA HIS A 383 8.16 -13.85 -11.75
C HIS A 383 7.04 -12.88 -11.34
N TYR A 384 6.58 -12.94 -10.09
CA TYR A 384 5.54 -12.03 -9.56
C TYR A 384 6.09 -10.64 -9.20
N GLY A 385 7.35 -10.59 -8.75
CA GLY A 385 8.02 -9.37 -8.30
C GLY A 385 7.19 -8.58 -7.29
N HIS A 386 7.29 -7.25 -7.37
CA HIS A 386 6.67 -6.37 -6.38
C HIS A 386 5.13 -6.27 -6.47
N LYS A 387 4.54 -6.55 -7.65
CA LYS A 387 3.17 -6.10 -8.00
C LYS A 387 2.20 -7.22 -8.35
N TYR A 388 2.69 -8.41 -8.69
CA TYR A 388 1.87 -9.41 -9.37
C TYR A 388 1.67 -10.69 -8.55
N ILE A 389 1.82 -10.63 -7.22
CA ILE A 389 1.42 -11.73 -6.33
C ILE A 389 -0.06 -12.08 -6.53
N CYS A 390 -0.90 -11.10 -6.91
CA CYS A 390 -2.29 -11.30 -7.29
C CYS A 390 -2.51 -12.32 -8.42
N ARG A 391 -1.49 -12.60 -9.24
CA ARG A 391 -1.54 -13.60 -10.32
C ARG A 391 -1.19 -15.01 -9.87
N ALA A 392 -0.80 -15.20 -8.61
CA ALA A 392 -0.48 -16.51 -8.10
C ALA A 392 -1.75 -17.37 -7.96
N PRO A 393 -1.80 -18.58 -8.58
CA PRO A 393 -3.02 -19.38 -8.62
C PRO A 393 -3.46 -19.88 -7.23
N ASN A 394 -2.53 -19.99 -6.28
CA ASN A 394 -2.78 -20.40 -4.91
C ASN A 394 -3.10 -19.22 -3.96
N LEU A 395 -2.99 -17.96 -4.41
CA LEU A 395 -3.29 -16.81 -3.55
C LEU A 395 -4.71 -16.85 -2.97
N PRO A 396 -5.76 -17.16 -3.76
CA PRO A 396 -7.13 -17.23 -3.22
C PRO A 396 -7.28 -18.24 -2.08
N GLU A 397 -6.61 -19.38 -2.18
CA GLU A 397 -6.65 -20.42 -1.14
C GLU A 397 -5.92 -19.95 0.13
N ILE A 398 -4.72 -19.38 -0.01
CA ILE A 398 -3.93 -18.85 1.11
C ILE A 398 -4.75 -17.81 1.90
N VAL A 399 -5.31 -16.83 1.19
CA VAL A 399 -6.05 -15.73 1.81
C VAL A 399 -7.35 -16.21 2.43
N ARG A 400 -8.12 -17.06 1.74
CA ARG A 400 -9.38 -17.60 2.28
C ARG A 400 -9.13 -18.40 3.55
N LYS A 401 -8.14 -19.30 3.52
CA LYS A 401 -7.76 -20.09 4.70
C LYS A 401 -7.38 -19.19 5.87
N PHE A 402 -6.57 -18.16 5.64
CA PHE A 402 -6.13 -17.23 6.67
C PHE A 402 -7.33 -16.46 7.27
N PHE A 403 -8.20 -15.89 6.44
CA PHE A 403 -9.38 -15.16 6.92
C PHE A 403 -10.39 -16.05 7.63
N ASP A 404 -10.69 -17.23 7.10
CA ASP A 404 -11.65 -18.15 7.73
C ASP A 404 -11.15 -18.68 9.08
N THR A 405 -9.84 -18.95 9.18
CA THR A 405 -9.22 -19.43 10.43
C THR A 405 -9.33 -18.39 11.55
N TYR A 406 -9.17 -17.10 11.23
CA TYR A 406 -9.08 -16.05 12.26
C TYR A 406 -10.30 -15.13 12.34
N ARG A 407 -11.37 -15.44 11.62
CA ARG A 407 -12.57 -14.59 11.53
C ARG A 407 -13.23 -14.28 12.88
N ASN A 408 -13.25 -15.26 13.78
CA ASN A 408 -14.00 -15.21 15.06
C ASN A 408 -13.08 -15.30 16.29
N GLU A 409 -11.76 -15.20 16.10
CA GLU A 409 -10.79 -15.31 17.19
C GLU A 409 -10.61 -13.96 17.89
N GLU A 410 -10.62 -13.97 19.22
CA GLU A 410 -10.36 -12.79 20.06
C GLU A 410 -8.95 -12.89 20.67
N TYR A 411 -8.13 -11.83 20.53
CA TYR A 411 -6.70 -11.83 20.88
C TYR A 411 -6.23 -10.63 21.72
#